data_AF-W0Q931-F1
#
_entry.id   AF-W0Q931-F1
#
_cell.length_a   1.000
_cell.length_b   1.000
_cell.length_c   1.000
_cell.angle_alpha   90.00
_cell.angle_beta   90.00
_cell.angle_gamma   90.00
#
_symmetry.space_group_name_H-M   'P 1'
#
loop_
_entity.id
_entity.type
_entity.pdbx_description
1 polymer ?
#
loop_
_entity_poly.entity_id
_entity_poly.type
_entity_poly.pdbx_seq_one_letter_code
_entity_poly.pdbx_strand_id
1 'polypeptide(L)' 'MKELFKQWLINQNSDFINGCGIDCILSKVDDRLNITNANEEETETLQEWLDAFMQTVSVFVA' A
#
# COMPACT_ATOMS: atom_id res chain seq x y z
N MET A 1 -2.31 -11.23 -0.60
CA MET A 1 -2.70 -9.88 -0.15
C MET A 1 -1.91 -8.80 -0.86
N LYS A 2 -0.59 -8.95 -0.96
CA LYS A 2 0.31 -8.02 -1.68
C LYS A 2 -0.10 -7.70 -3.13
N GLU A 3 -0.53 -8.68 -3.92
CA GLU A 3 -1.06 -8.42 -5.27
C GLU A 3 -2.34 -7.57 -5.29
N LEU A 4 -3.23 -7.73 -4.31
CA LEU A 4 -4.42 -6.89 -4.19
C LEU A 4 -4.05 -5.45 -3.83
N PHE A 5 -3.08 -5.29 -2.93
CA PHE A 5 -2.55 -3.98 -2.57
C PHE A 5 -1.87 -3.30 -3.77
N LYS A 6 -1.12 -4.04 -4.59
CA LYS A 6 -0.57 -3.55 -5.86
C LYS A 6 -1.65 -3.00 -6.79
N GLN A 7 -2.73 -3.76 -7.01
CA GLN A 7 -3.85 -3.30 -7.83
C GLN A 7 -4.53 -2.07 -7.21
N TRP A 8 -4.69 -2.02 -5.90
CA TRP A 8 -5.25 -0.87 -5.20
C TRP A 8 -4.40 0.39 -5.40
N LEU A 9 -3.07 0.29 -5.29
CA LEU A 9 -2.12 1.39 -5.56
C LEU A 9 -2.25 1.92 -6.99
N ILE A 10 -2.34 1.02 -7.98
CA ILE A 10 -2.56 1.39 -9.40
C ILE A 10 -3.88 2.15 -9.54
N ASN A 11 -4.94 1.66 -8.89
CA ASN A 11 -6.27 2.26 -8.97
C ASN A 11 -6.39 3.62 -8.27
N GLN A 12 -5.46 3.98 -7.38
CA GLN A 12 -5.42 5.33 -6.81
C GLN A 12 -5.11 6.39 -7.88
N ASN A 13 -4.46 6.00 -8.98
CA ASN A 13 -4.06 6.90 -10.07
C ASN A 13 -3.41 8.21 -9.55
N SER A 14 -2.58 8.09 -8.51
CA SER A 14 -1.95 9.22 -7.83
C SER A 14 -0.58 9.51 -8.44
N ASP A 15 -0.35 10.77 -8.81
CA ASP A 15 0.95 11.24 -9.32
C ASP A 15 2.09 10.98 -8.33
N PHE A 16 1.80 11.03 -7.02
CA PHE A 16 2.78 10.73 -5.98
C PHE A 16 3.18 9.25 -5.98
N ILE A 17 2.19 8.34 -6.04
CA ILE A 17 2.42 6.88 -6.09
C ILE A 17 3.18 6.53 -7.39
N ASN A 18 2.77 7.13 -8.51
CA ASN A 18 3.43 6.95 -9.79
C ASN A 18 4.88 7.46 -9.79
N GLY A 19 5.13 8.60 -9.14
CA GLY A 19 6.46 9.18 -8.98
C GLY A 19 7.36 8.39 -8.04
N CYS A 20 6.81 7.78 -6.99
CA CYS A 20 7.54 6.93 -6.05
C CYS A 20 7.86 5.55 -6.66
N GLY A 21 6.96 5.04 -7.52
CA GLY A 21 7.06 3.75 -8.17
C GLY A 21 6.45 2.63 -7.33
N ILE A 22 5.52 1.89 -7.93
CA ILE A 22 4.78 0.81 -7.26
C ILE A 22 5.73 -0.28 -6.72
N ASP A 23 6.75 -0.65 -7.49
CA ASP A 23 7.71 -1.67 -7.06
C ASP A 23 8.55 -1.20 -5.86
N CYS A 24 8.86 0.10 -5.78
CA CYS A 24 9.53 0.70 -4.63
C CYS A 24 8.65 0.59 -3.38
N ILE A 25 7.38 0.96 -3.50
CA ILE A 25 6.39 0.86 -2.40
C ILE A 25 6.23 -0.60 -1.95
N LEU A 26 6.08 -1.53 -2.89
CA LEU A 26 5.93 -2.96 -2.59
C LEU A 26 7.18 -3.60 -2.01
N SER A 27 8.37 -3.03 -2.22
CA SER A 27 9.61 -3.53 -1.61
C SER A 27 9.66 -3.30 -0.09
N LYS A 28 8.83 -2.40 0.43
CA LYS A 28 8.80 -2.01 1.84
C LYS A 28 7.85 -2.84 2.69
N VAL A 29 7.04 -3.69 2.06
CA VAL A 29 6.07 -4.56 2.73
C VAL A 29 6.30 -6.03 2.39
N ASP A 30 6.01 -6.93 3.31
CA ASP A 30 6.01 -8.37 3.06
C ASP A 30 4.71 -8.84 2.37
N ASP A 31 4.58 -10.16 2.12
CA ASP A 31 3.39 -10.75 1.49
C ASP A 31 2.10 -10.61 2.31
N ARG A 32 2.26 -10.38 3.62
CA ARG A 32 1.21 -10.16 4.61
C ARG A 32 0.94 -8.68 4.86
N LEU A 33 1.59 -7.78 4.12
CA LEU A 33 1.50 -6.33 4.26
C LEU A 33 2.08 -5.77 5.58
N ASN A 34 3.00 -6.48 6.22
CA ASN A 34 3.79 -5.90 7.31
C ASN A 34 4.90 -5.01 6.72
N ILE A 35 5.11 -3.84 7.30
CA ILE A 35 6.18 -2.92 6.89
C ILE A 35 7.53 -3.48 7.39
N THR A 36 8.49 -3.69 6.48
CA THR A 36 9.78 -4.35 6.78
C THR A 36 11.01 -3.51 6.46
N ASN A 37 10.90 -2.50 5.58
CA ASN A 37 12.06 -1.74 5.10
C ASN A 37 11.70 -0.28 4.77
N ALA A 38 11.23 0.45 5.78
CA ALA A 38 10.82 1.84 5.68
C ALA A 38 11.39 2.66 6.85
N ASN A 39 11.64 3.95 6.62
CA ASN A 39 11.92 4.89 7.71
C ASN A 39 10.61 5.32 8.42
N GLU A 40 10.69 6.19 9.42
CA GLU A 40 9.53 6.63 10.21
C GLU A 40 8.44 7.30 9.37
N GLU A 41 8.80 8.28 8.53
CA GLU A 41 7.87 9.03 7.66
C GLU A 41 7.22 8.12 6.60
N GLU A 42 8.04 7.23 6.01
CA GLU A 42 7.57 6.24 5.06
C GLU A 42 6.64 5.22 5.72
N THR A 43 6.93 4.85 6.98
CA THR A 43 6.10 3.93 7.75
C THR A 43 4.74 4.55 8.02
N GLU A 44 4.68 5.81 8.45
CA GLU A 44 3.41 6.54 8.67
C GLU A 44 2.58 6.58 7.39
N THR A 45 3.18 7.00 6.28
CA THR A 45 2.50 7.05 4.98
C THR A 45 2.00 5.68 4.51
N LEU A 46 2.84 4.65 4.64
CA LEU A 46 2.48 3.27 4.28
C LEU A 46 1.35 2.74 5.18
N GLN A 47 1.37 3.06 6.47
CA GLN A 47 0.36 2.63 7.42
C GLN A 47 -1.02 3.20 7.01
N GLU A 48 -1.09 4.49 6.68
CA GLU A 48 -2.33 5.12 6.21
C GLU A 48 -2.87 4.46 4.94
N TRP A 49 -1.99 4.16 3.97
CA TRP A 49 -2.40 3.49 2.72
C TRP A 49 -2.87 2.06 2.96
N LEU A 50 -2.20 1.32 3.84
CA LEU A 50 -2.60 -0.04 4.21
C LEU A 50 -3.94 -0.04 4.92
N ASP A 51 -4.19 0.90 5.82
CA ASP A 51 -5.47 1.04 6.52
C ASP A 51 -6.60 1.39 5.54
N ALA A 52 -6.37 2.34 4.64
CA ALA A 52 -7.33 2.69 3.58
C ALA A 52 -7.62 1.50 2.64
N PHE A 53 -6.59 0.74 2.29
CA PHE A 53 -6.74 -0.50 1.54
C PHE A 53 -7.57 -1.55 2.29
N MET A 54 -7.30 -1.78 3.57
CA MET A 54 -8.06 -2.74 4.39
C MET A 54 -9.52 -2.34 4.54
N GLN A 55 -9.82 -1.05 4.71
CA GLN A 55 -11.19 -0.55 4.69
C GLN A 55 -11.86 -0.80 3.34
N THR A 56 -11.16 -0.52 2.23
CA THR A 56 -11.66 -0.76 0.87
C THR A 56 -12.03 -2.24 0.69
N VAL A 57 -11.14 -3.16 1.07
CA VAL A 57 -11.38 -4.61 0.94
C VAL A 57 -12.47 -5.10 1.89
N SER A 58 -12.56 -4.55 3.11
CA SER A 58 -13.58 -4.92 4.09
C SER A 58 -15.00 -4.55 3.64
N VAL A 59 -15.16 -3.49 2.84
CA VAL A 59 -16.47 -3.07 2.31
C VAL A 59 -17.02 -4.05 1.26
N PHE A 60 -16.16 -4.85 0.61
CA PHE A 60 -16.60 -5.86 -0.37
C PHE A 60 -17.03 -7.20 0.25
N VAL A 61 -16.89 -7.38 1.57
CA VAL A 61 -17.23 -8.63 2.28
C VAL A 61 -18.51 -8.50 3.13
N ALA A 62 -19.18 -7.34 3.10
CA ALA A 62 -20.42 -7.07 3.84
C ALA A 62 -21.68 -7.35 3.00
#